data_AF-A0A0F7TN42-F1
#
_entry.id   AF-A0A0F7TN42-F1
#
_cell.length_a   1.000
_cell.length_b   1.000
_cell.length_c   1.000
_cell.angle_alpha   90.00
_cell.angle_beta   90.00
_cell.angle_gamma   90.00
#
_symmetry.space_group_name_H-M   'P 1'
#
loop_
_entity.id
_entity.type
_entity.pdbx_description
1 polymer ?
#
loop_
_entity_poly.entity_id
_entity_poly.type
_entity_poly.pdbx_seq_one_letter_code
_entity_poly.pdbx_strand_id
1 'polypeptide(L)'
;MYDFSEYTGPSADWVALEPTLTPLPNVPVLELRSLVNKGREELAVHGMKNIASQIQTQDYTIETRDGAVLEARTYRPSGIPASQKLPVYIHLHGGGYLFGTLSSEDAICSRIVVSRVQNDTPAMVFNVNYRHTPEHAFPTAWNDVEDAFVWVHEHINDIGGLGDQVVVGGISAGAQLTAALTLTQLYGDNERVKACPKIRGQVLMIPCLVIADYYAPRKEMLRSPEVSSYVTCAEAPILPVSRINLFMSLLEISKFPNAGRNLRMNPGNATAEEAKNLPPTTFGIAGNDPLRDEGLFFGKLLSENGVPTDINVFPGVPHGFRRHGDKLAASKKWDEVMSGGITWALSNPAAGPFEIKAE
;
A
#
# COMPACT_ATOMS: atom_id res chain seq x y z
N MET A 1 23.05 12.20 9.96
CA MET A 1 22.07 11.63 10.88
C MET A 1 20.77 12.40 10.74
N TYR A 2 19.61 11.74 10.79
CA TYR A 2 18.31 12.29 10.39
C TYR A 2 17.35 12.46 11.56
N ASP A 3 16.43 13.42 11.45
CA ASP A 3 15.33 13.60 12.40
C ASP A 3 14.09 14.03 11.61
N PHE A 4 13.06 13.19 11.63
CA PHE A 4 11.79 13.41 10.96
C PHE A 4 10.66 13.71 11.98
N SER A 5 11.02 13.97 13.24
CA SER A 5 10.05 14.20 14.30
C SER A 5 9.26 15.49 14.11
N GLU A 6 9.69 16.41 13.23
CA GLU A 6 8.94 17.61 12.86
C GLU A 6 7.56 17.32 12.25
N TYR A 7 7.38 16.15 11.62
CA TYR A 7 6.08 15.73 11.07
C TYR A 7 5.19 15.05 12.13
N THR A 8 5.72 14.83 13.34
CA THR A 8 4.99 14.30 14.50
C THR A 8 4.07 15.37 15.10
N GLY A 9 3.13 14.94 15.93
CA GLY A 9 2.24 15.81 16.70
C GLY A 9 0.88 15.93 16.03
N PRO A 10 -0.23 15.71 16.75
CA PRO A 10 -1.53 15.52 16.14
C PRO A 10 -2.01 16.78 15.42
N SER A 11 -2.58 16.63 14.22
CA SER A 11 -3.22 17.74 13.51
C SER A 11 -4.45 18.22 14.29
N ALA A 12 -4.83 19.50 14.15
CA ALA A 12 -5.92 20.08 14.93
C ALA A 12 -7.28 19.38 14.68
N ASP A 13 -7.54 18.98 13.42
CA ASP A 13 -8.73 18.21 13.05
C ASP A 13 -8.69 16.76 13.59
N TRP A 14 -7.50 16.15 13.69
CA TRP A 14 -7.35 14.86 14.37
C TRP A 14 -7.65 14.96 15.86
N VAL A 15 -7.10 15.96 16.56
CA VAL A 15 -7.38 16.20 18.00
C VAL A 15 -8.88 16.37 18.26
N ALA A 16 -9.59 17.05 17.35
CA ALA A 16 -11.04 17.23 17.46
C ALA A 16 -11.82 15.94 17.18
N LEU A 17 -11.34 15.10 16.26
CA LEU A 17 -12.01 13.87 15.85
C LEU A 17 -11.84 12.73 16.85
N GLU A 18 -10.62 12.52 17.34
CA GLU A 18 -10.22 11.34 18.11
C GLU A 18 -11.14 11.01 19.30
N PRO A 19 -11.58 11.98 20.13
CA PRO A 19 -12.48 11.70 21.25
C PRO A 19 -13.87 11.17 20.86
N THR A 20 -14.25 11.30 19.57
CA THR A 20 -15.54 10.82 19.04
C THR A 20 -15.47 9.38 18.54
N LEU A 21 -14.27 8.79 18.47
CA LEU A 21 -14.05 7.47 17.89
C LEU A 21 -14.24 6.38 18.95
N THR A 22 -14.89 5.29 18.55
CA THR A 22 -14.99 4.09 19.38
C THR A 22 -13.65 3.34 19.33
N PRO A 23 -12.98 3.09 20.48
CA PRO A 23 -11.79 2.25 20.51
C PRO A 23 -12.09 0.83 19.99
N LEU A 24 -11.12 0.21 19.33
CA LEU A 24 -11.25 -1.19 18.95
C LEU A 24 -11.32 -2.07 20.21
N PRO A 25 -12.24 -3.05 20.26
CA PRO A 25 -12.35 -3.92 21.42
C PRO A 25 -11.14 -4.85 21.51
N ASN A 26 -10.77 -5.21 22.74
CA ASN A 26 -9.75 -6.22 23.02
C ASN A 26 -10.40 -7.61 22.99
N VAL A 27 -10.50 -8.20 21.80
CA VAL A 27 -11.13 -9.50 21.53
C VAL A 27 -10.15 -10.44 20.82
N PRO A 28 -10.40 -11.76 20.80
CA PRO A 28 -9.59 -12.71 20.04
C PRO A 28 -9.39 -12.29 18.57
N VAL A 29 -8.25 -12.66 18.00
CA VAL A 29 -7.79 -12.17 16.68
C VAL A 29 -8.80 -12.39 15.54
N LEU A 30 -9.49 -13.54 15.53
CA LEU A 30 -10.49 -13.86 14.51
C LEU A 30 -11.77 -13.04 14.67
N GLU A 31 -12.19 -12.78 15.91
CA GLU A 31 -13.32 -11.91 16.21
C GLU A 31 -12.99 -10.46 15.83
N LEU A 32 -11.77 -10.00 16.16
CA LEU A 32 -11.27 -8.70 15.73
C LEU A 32 -11.31 -8.57 14.20
N ARG A 33 -10.86 -9.61 13.48
CA ARG A 33 -10.93 -9.65 12.01
C ARG A 33 -12.35 -9.50 11.49
N SER A 34 -13.30 -10.26 12.02
CA SER A 34 -14.70 -10.17 11.61
C SER A 34 -15.29 -8.78 11.88
N LEU A 35 -15.03 -8.19 13.05
CA LEU A 35 -15.52 -6.86 13.42
C LEU A 35 -14.92 -5.76 12.52
N VAL A 36 -13.61 -5.80 12.29
CA VAL A 36 -12.91 -4.79 11.47
C VAL A 36 -13.33 -4.90 10.01
N ASN A 37 -13.43 -6.12 9.45
CA ASN A 37 -13.88 -6.31 8.06
C ASN A 37 -15.31 -5.81 7.88
N LYS A 38 -16.24 -6.19 8.78
CA LYS A 38 -17.62 -5.70 8.74
C LYS A 38 -17.69 -4.16 8.76
N GLY A 39 -16.97 -3.52 9.67
CA GLY A 39 -16.95 -2.05 9.74
C GLY A 39 -16.36 -1.40 8.49
N ARG A 40 -15.32 -2.00 7.87
CA ARG A 40 -14.76 -1.50 6.60
C ARG A 40 -15.74 -1.66 5.43
N GLU A 41 -16.46 -2.78 5.36
CA GLU A 41 -17.50 -3.01 4.35
C GLU A 41 -18.65 -2.01 4.50
N GLU A 42 -19.11 -1.74 5.71
CA GLU A 42 -20.14 -0.72 5.97
C GLU A 42 -19.67 0.69 5.53
N LEU A 43 -18.41 1.03 5.81
CA LEU A 43 -17.80 2.27 5.34
C LEU A 43 -17.65 2.30 3.81
N ALA A 44 -17.32 1.17 3.18
CA ALA A 44 -17.22 1.07 1.74
C ALA A 44 -18.59 1.26 1.07
N VAL A 45 -19.63 0.60 1.57
CA VAL A 45 -21.02 0.81 1.12
C VAL A 45 -21.43 2.28 1.23
N HIS A 46 -21.09 2.94 2.34
CA HIS A 46 -21.36 4.37 2.49
C HIS A 46 -20.58 5.21 1.46
N GLY A 47 -19.28 4.94 1.27
CA GLY A 47 -18.44 5.64 0.31
C GLY A 47 -18.83 5.44 -1.15
N MET A 48 -19.55 4.36 -1.47
CA MET A 48 -20.02 4.05 -2.81
C MET A 48 -21.29 4.79 -3.22
N LYS A 49 -22.09 5.33 -2.28
CA LYS A 49 -23.43 5.90 -2.53
C LYS A 49 -23.50 6.87 -3.72
N ASN A 50 -22.46 7.70 -3.91
CA ASN A 50 -22.45 8.75 -4.92
C ASN A 50 -21.60 8.42 -6.17
N ILE A 51 -20.89 7.29 -6.16
CA ILE A 51 -19.94 6.92 -7.22
C ILE A 51 -20.25 5.56 -7.86
N ALA A 52 -21.11 4.74 -7.26
CA ALA A 52 -21.41 3.40 -7.75
C ALA A 52 -21.90 3.38 -9.20
N SER A 53 -22.76 4.33 -9.61
CA SER A 53 -23.25 4.41 -11.00
C SER A 53 -22.16 4.74 -12.03
N GLN A 54 -21.02 5.29 -11.58
CA GLN A 54 -19.89 5.65 -12.43
C GLN A 54 -18.94 4.46 -12.66
N ILE A 55 -19.17 3.31 -12.01
CA ILE A 55 -18.27 2.16 -12.01
C ILE A 55 -18.99 0.89 -12.49
N GLN A 56 -18.30 0.14 -13.33
CA GLN A 56 -18.59 -1.26 -13.66
C GLN A 56 -17.60 -2.13 -12.90
N THR A 57 -18.11 -3.14 -12.20
CA THR A 57 -17.30 -4.13 -11.49
C THR A 57 -17.44 -5.50 -12.11
N GLN A 58 -16.35 -6.26 -12.15
CA GLN A 58 -16.37 -7.67 -12.53
C GLN A 58 -15.47 -8.46 -11.59
N ASP A 59 -15.98 -9.60 -11.13
CA ASP A 59 -15.25 -10.51 -10.23
C ASP A 59 -14.51 -11.57 -11.03
N TYR A 60 -13.35 -11.96 -10.52
CA TYR A 60 -12.46 -12.95 -11.10
C TYR A 60 -11.96 -13.89 -10.01
N THR A 61 -11.54 -15.07 -10.45
CA THR A 61 -10.85 -16.05 -9.63
C THR A 61 -9.46 -16.30 -10.19
N ILE A 62 -8.45 -16.35 -9.32
CA ILE A 62 -7.05 -16.57 -9.70
C ILE A 62 -6.58 -17.87 -9.04
N GLU A 63 -6.20 -18.85 -9.84
CA GLU A 63 -5.57 -20.08 -9.34
C GLU A 63 -4.11 -19.79 -8.97
N THR A 64 -3.73 -20.09 -7.73
CA THR A 64 -2.38 -19.87 -7.21
C THR A 64 -1.49 -21.09 -7.43
N ARG A 65 -0.18 -20.90 -7.27
CA ARG A 65 0.82 -21.97 -7.44
C ARG A 65 0.63 -23.19 -6.54
N ASP A 66 -0.08 -23.04 -5.42
CA ASP A 66 -0.42 -24.09 -4.47
C ASP A 66 -1.84 -24.64 -4.63
N GLY A 67 -2.53 -24.28 -5.73
CA GLY A 67 -3.87 -24.79 -6.07
C GLY A 67 -5.01 -24.14 -5.30
N ALA A 68 -4.75 -23.06 -4.56
CA ALA A 68 -5.81 -22.25 -3.96
C ALA A 68 -6.42 -21.32 -5.01
N VAL A 69 -7.57 -20.73 -4.68
CA VAL A 69 -8.26 -19.76 -5.53
C VAL A 69 -8.39 -18.45 -4.77
N LEU A 70 -7.81 -17.37 -5.32
CA LEU A 70 -7.99 -16.02 -4.84
C LEU A 70 -9.19 -15.36 -5.53
N GLU A 71 -9.85 -14.46 -4.82
CA GLU A 71 -10.84 -13.59 -5.41
C GLU A 71 -10.17 -12.28 -5.85
N ALA A 72 -10.61 -11.75 -6.99
CA ALA A 72 -10.19 -10.45 -7.48
C ALA A 72 -11.37 -9.70 -8.08
N ARG A 73 -11.27 -8.37 -8.16
CA ARG A 73 -12.33 -7.51 -8.74
C ARG A 73 -11.71 -6.41 -9.57
N THR A 74 -12.22 -6.21 -10.79
CA THR A 74 -11.94 -4.99 -11.56
C THR A 74 -12.94 -3.89 -11.22
N TYR A 75 -12.49 -2.65 -11.32
CA TYR A 75 -13.29 -1.44 -11.27
C TYR A 75 -12.96 -0.64 -12.52
N ARG A 76 -13.96 -0.47 -13.39
CA ARG A 76 -13.83 0.20 -14.67
C ARG A 76 -14.82 1.37 -14.75
N PRO A 77 -14.48 2.50 -15.38
CA PRO A 77 -15.44 3.60 -15.52
C PRO A 77 -16.59 3.24 -16.46
N SER A 78 -17.84 3.40 -16.01
CA SER A 78 -19.06 3.05 -16.75
C SER A 78 -19.22 3.80 -18.08
N GLY A 79 -18.64 5.00 -18.18
CA GLY A 79 -18.72 5.85 -19.37
C GLY A 79 -17.75 5.47 -20.50
N ILE A 80 -16.85 4.50 -20.29
CA ILE A 80 -15.85 4.09 -21.29
C ILE A 80 -16.19 2.70 -21.84
N PRO A 81 -16.38 2.56 -23.17
CA PRO A 81 -16.71 1.27 -23.80
C PRO A 81 -15.73 0.16 -23.44
N ALA A 82 -16.21 -1.07 -23.22
CA ALA A 82 -15.36 -2.21 -22.87
C ALA A 82 -14.26 -2.51 -23.92
N SER A 83 -14.48 -2.14 -25.19
CA SER A 83 -13.50 -2.30 -26.27
C SER A 83 -12.29 -1.37 -26.15
N GLN A 84 -12.40 -0.26 -25.40
CA GLN A 84 -11.29 0.64 -25.16
C GLN A 84 -10.41 0.11 -24.03
N LYS A 85 -9.18 -0.29 -24.36
CA LYS A 85 -8.22 -0.75 -23.34
C LYS A 85 -7.76 0.41 -22.46
N LEU A 86 -7.57 0.16 -21.16
CA LEU A 86 -7.14 1.18 -20.18
C LEU A 86 -5.86 0.75 -19.45
N PRO A 87 -5.03 1.69 -18.98
CA PRO A 87 -3.99 1.39 -17.99
C PRO A 87 -4.58 0.68 -16.77
N VAL A 88 -3.79 -0.21 -16.16
CA VAL A 88 -4.22 -1.01 -15.00
C VAL A 88 -3.46 -0.58 -13.77
N TYR A 89 -4.17 -0.25 -12.70
CA TYR A 89 -3.62 -0.12 -11.36
C TYR A 89 -3.96 -1.38 -10.55
N ILE A 90 -2.96 -2.19 -10.21
CA ILE A 90 -3.16 -3.33 -9.31
C ILE A 90 -3.16 -2.80 -7.87
N HIS A 91 -4.30 -2.91 -7.19
CA HIS A 91 -4.47 -2.45 -5.82
C HIS A 91 -4.29 -3.60 -4.83
N LEU A 92 -3.40 -3.41 -3.87
CA LEU A 92 -3.13 -4.31 -2.76
C LEU A 92 -3.57 -3.65 -1.46
N HIS A 93 -4.62 -4.19 -0.86
CA HIS A 93 -5.23 -3.58 0.31
C HIS A 93 -4.32 -3.62 1.55
N GLY A 94 -4.60 -2.74 2.51
CA GLY A 94 -3.95 -2.76 3.83
C GLY A 94 -4.75 -3.59 4.84
N GLY A 95 -4.15 -3.85 6.00
CA GLY A 95 -4.81 -4.63 7.05
C GLY A 95 -3.91 -5.46 7.94
N GLY A 96 -2.60 -5.21 7.93
CA GLY A 96 -1.65 -5.98 8.74
C GLY A 96 -1.68 -7.48 8.42
N TYR A 97 -1.94 -7.83 7.17
CA TYR A 97 -2.13 -9.21 6.69
C TYR A 97 -3.34 -9.95 7.30
N LEU A 98 -4.06 -9.34 8.23
CA LEU A 98 -5.16 -9.94 8.96
C LEU A 98 -6.53 -9.49 8.44
N PHE A 99 -6.63 -8.26 7.91
CA PHE A 99 -7.89 -7.65 7.49
C PHE A 99 -7.94 -7.41 5.99
N GLY A 100 -9.16 -7.33 5.46
CA GLY A 100 -9.47 -7.07 4.06
C GLY A 100 -10.50 -8.05 3.52
N THR A 101 -11.34 -7.56 2.61
CA THR A 101 -12.21 -8.34 1.73
C THR A 101 -12.28 -7.60 0.39
N LEU A 102 -12.84 -8.22 -0.67
CA LEU A 102 -13.12 -7.47 -1.90
C LEU A 102 -14.00 -6.25 -1.62
N SER A 103 -15.08 -6.46 -0.85
CA SER A 103 -16.08 -5.43 -0.54
C SER A 103 -15.53 -4.31 0.35
N SER A 104 -14.54 -4.58 1.21
CA SER A 104 -13.93 -3.53 2.04
C SER A 104 -13.19 -2.47 1.23
N GLU A 105 -12.81 -2.80 -0.01
CA GLU A 105 -12.02 -1.94 -0.89
C GLU A 105 -12.86 -1.27 -1.99
N ASP A 106 -14.16 -1.57 -2.10
CA ASP A 106 -15.01 -1.07 -3.19
C ASP A 106 -14.92 0.45 -3.34
N ALA A 107 -15.02 1.16 -2.22
CA ALA A 107 -15.04 2.63 -2.23
C ALA A 107 -13.69 3.23 -2.61
N ILE A 108 -12.56 2.64 -2.18
CA ILE A 108 -11.24 3.20 -2.50
C ILE A 108 -10.86 2.95 -3.96
N CYS A 109 -11.09 1.73 -4.45
CA CYS A 109 -10.85 1.39 -5.85
C CYS A 109 -11.72 2.24 -6.78
N SER A 110 -12.99 2.41 -6.43
CA SER A 110 -13.92 3.25 -7.20
C SER A 110 -13.54 4.73 -7.20
N ARG A 111 -13.11 5.28 -6.05
CA ARG A 111 -12.64 6.68 -5.99
C ARG A 111 -11.42 6.92 -6.86
N ILE A 112 -10.48 5.98 -6.90
CA ILE A 112 -9.35 6.04 -7.83
C ILE A 112 -9.90 6.19 -9.25
N VAL A 113 -10.71 5.23 -9.73
CA VAL A 113 -11.27 5.25 -11.09
C VAL A 113 -12.02 6.54 -11.42
N VAL A 114 -12.89 7.02 -10.53
CA VAL A 114 -13.64 8.27 -10.73
C VAL A 114 -12.68 9.45 -10.85
N SER A 115 -11.70 9.57 -9.94
CA SER A 115 -10.69 10.63 -10.00
C SER A 115 -9.89 10.58 -11.30
N ARG A 116 -9.54 9.39 -11.79
CA ARG A 116 -8.84 9.21 -13.08
C ARG A 116 -9.63 9.78 -14.25
N VAL A 117 -10.95 9.51 -14.29
CA VAL A 117 -11.84 10.05 -15.33
C VAL A 117 -11.96 11.57 -15.22
N GLN A 118 -12.13 12.09 -13.99
CA GLN A 118 -12.26 13.54 -13.75
C GLN A 118 -11.01 14.33 -14.15
N ASN A 119 -9.84 13.69 -14.10
CA ASN A 119 -8.56 14.27 -14.49
C ASN A 119 -8.14 13.88 -15.93
N ASP A 120 -9.07 13.44 -16.78
CA ASP A 120 -8.84 13.08 -18.19
C ASP A 120 -7.70 12.06 -18.42
N THR A 121 -7.50 11.16 -17.46
CA THR A 121 -6.45 10.15 -17.49
C THR A 121 -7.00 8.77 -17.06
N PRO A 122 -8.05 8.26 -17.73
CA PRO A 122 -8.79 7.08 -17.28
C PRO A 122 -7.88 5.86 -17.11
N ALA A 123 -8.09 5.13 -16.01
CA ALA A 123 -7.45 3.85 -15.72
C ALA A 123 -8.47 2.95 -15.00
N MET A 124 -8.26 1.64 -15.08
CA MET A 124 -9.01 0.69 -14.27
C MET A 124 -8.20 0.28 -13.04
N VAL A 125 -8.90 -0.22 -12.02
CA VAL A 125 -8.28 -0.82 -10.85
C VAL A 125 -8.53 -2.33 -10.87
N PHE A 126 -7.50 -3.12 -10.61
CA PHE A 126 -7.58 -4.56 -10.38
C PHE A 126 -7.24 -4.84 -8.91
N ASN A 127 -8.25 -5.14 -8.09
CA ASN A 127 -8.08 -5.39 -6.66
C ASN A 127 -7.87 -6.88 -6.40
N VAL A 128 -6.86 -7.22 -5.60
CA VAL A 128 -6.50 -8.61 -5.25
C VAL A 128 -6.84 -8.89 -3.79
N ASN A 129 -7.69 -9.89 -3.53
CA ASN A 129 -7.97 -10.39 -2.19
C ASN A 129 -6.97 -11.51 -1.82
N TYR A 130 -5.74 -11.12 -1.49
CA TYR A 130 -4.69 -12.06 -1.08
C TYR A 130 -5.04 -12.73 0.25
N ARG A 131 -4.51 -13.93 0.53
CA ARG A 131 -4.84 -14.69 1.75
C ARG A 131 -4.28 -14.06 3.02
N HIS A 132 -5.01 -14.22 4.12
CA HIS A 132 -4.75 -13.53 5.38
C HIS A 132 -4.23 -14.46 6.49
N THR A 133 -3.52 -13.85 7.44
CA THR A 133 -3.19 -14.45 8.72
C THR A 133 -4.44 -14.60 9.60
N PRO A 134 -4.42 -15.46 10.64
CA PRO A 134 -3.36 -16.41 11.01
C PRO A 134 -3.28 -17.69 10.15
N GLU A 135 -4.28 -17.96 9.31
CA GLU A 135 -4.35 -19.20 8.52
C GLU A 135 -3.22 -19.30 7.49
N HIS A 136 -2.80 -18.15 6.96
CA HIS A 136 -1.81 -18.05 5.90
C HIS A 136 -0.68 -17.08 6.32
N ALA A 137 0.32 -17.62 7.00
CA ALA A 137 1.54 -16.91 7.39
C ALA A 137 2.45 -16.59 6.18
N PHE A 138 3.61 -15.97 6.42
CA PHE A 138 4.61 -15.80 5.35
C PHE A 138 5.03 -17.18 4.78
N PRO A 139 5.22 -17.34 3.46
CA PRO A 139 5.21 -16.33 2.39
C PRO A 139 3.88 -16.20 1.63
N THR A 140 2.74 -16.67 2.16
CA THR A 140 1.54 -16.90 1.35
C THR A 140 1.03 -15.64 0.64
N ALA A 141 0.80 -14.54 1.35
CA ALA A 141 0.34 -13.29 0.73
C ALA A 141 1.31 -12.74 -0.34
N TRP A 142 2.61 -12.99 -0.20
CA TRP A 142 3.61 -12.60 -1.20
C TRP A 142 3.53 -13.47 -2.46
N ASN A 143 3.34 -14.79 -2.27
CA ASN A 143 3.14 -15.70 -3.40
C ASN A 143 1.82 -15.36 -4.14
N ASP A 144 0.76 -15.04 -3.40
CA ASP A 144 -0.54 -14.66 -3.94
C ASP A 144 -0.44 -13.41 -4.83
N VAL A 145 0.27 -12.38 -4.37
CA VAL A 145 0.47 -11.15 -5.14
C VAL A 145 1.32 -11.39 -6.38
N GLU A 146 2.36 -12.22 -6.30
CA GLU A 146 3.15 -12.61 -7.47
C GLU A 146 2.32 -13.40 -8.49
N ASP A 147 1.50 -14.35 -8.03
CA ASP A 147 0.63 -15.16 -8.89
C ASP A 147 -0.46 -14.29 -9.53
N ALA A 148 -1.05 -13.36 -8.77
CA ALA A 148 -2.02 -12.40 -9.29
C ALA A 148 -1.40 -11.44 -10.32
N PHE A 149 -0.17 -10.96 -10.08
CA PHE A 149 0.55 -10.11 -11.05
C PHE A 149 0.77 -10.83 -12.38
N VAL A 150 1.20 -12.09 -12.33
CA VAL A 150 1.36 -12.92 -13.53
C VAL A 150 0.01 -13.15 -14.21
N TRP A 151 -1.02 -13.50 -13.44
CA TRP A 151 -2.37 -13.72 -13.97
C TRP A 151 -2.93 -12.48 -14.69
N VAL A 152 -2.74 -11.29 -14.14
CA VAL A 152 -3.17 -10.01 -14.76
C VAL A 152 -2.51 -9.83 -16.12
N HIS A 153 -1.21 -10.15 -16.26
CA HIS A 153 -0.52 -10.06 -17.55
C HIS A 153 -0.94 -11.14 -18.54
N GLU A 154 -1.18 -12.37 -18.08
CA GLU A 154 -1.70 -13.48 -18.91
C GLU A 154 -3.11 -13.18 -19.45
N HIS A 155 -3.95 -12.48 -18.67
CA HIS A 155 -5.36 -12.17 -19.00
C HIS A 155 -5.59 -10.69 -19.33
N ILE A 156 -4.53 -9.92 -19.61
CA ILE A 156 -4.62 -8.45 -19.72
C ILE A 156 -5.64 -8.01 -20.78
N ASN A 157 -5.74 -8.75 -21.88
CA ASN A 157 -6.68 -8.45 -22.95
C ASN A 157 -8.13 -8.70 -22.51
N ASP A 158 -8.38 -9.76 -21.74
CA ASP A 158 -9.71 -10.19 -21.31
C ASP A 158 -10.29 -9.23 -20.27
N ILE A 159 -9.45 -8.67 -19.40
CA ILE A 159 -9.85 -7.63 -18.46
C ILE A 159 -9.93 -6.24 -19.10
N GLY A 160 -9.58 -6.10 -20.39
CA GLY A 160 -9.58 -4.83 -21.12
C GLY A 160 -8.44 -3.88 -20.73
N GLY A 161 -7.31 -4.42 -20.28
CA GLY A 161 -6.13 -3.67 -19.85
C GLY A 161 -5.11 -3.39 -20.96
N LEU A 162 -4.25 -2.38 -20.75
CA LEU A 162 -3.04 -2.12 -21.53
C LEU A 162 -1.83 -2.78 -20.85
N GLY A 163 -1.28 -3.83 -21.46
CA GLY A 163 -0.30 -4.71 -20.82
C GLY A 163 1.07 -4.10 -20.53
N ASP A 164 1.43 -3.03 -21.21
CA ASP A 164 2.63 -2.23 -20.98
C ASP A 164 2.40 -1.03 -20.05
N GLN A 165 1.16 -0.84 -19.55
CA GLN A 165 0.76 0.27 -18.69
C GLN A 165 0.16 -0.24 -17.37
N VAL A 166 0.93 -1.08 -16.67
CA VAL A 166 0.59 -1.61 -15.35
C VAL A 166 1.36 -0.88 -14.25
N VAL A 167 0.63 -0.24 -13.34
CA VAL A 167 1.13 0.35 -12.09
C VAL A 167 0.65 -0.54 -10.96
N VAL A 168 1.47 -0.76 -9.94
CA VAL A 168 1.06 -1.52 -8.74
C VAL A 168 1.04 -0.56 -7.56
N GLY A 169 0.15 -0.75 -6.60
CA GLY A 169 0.20 0.04 -5.39
C GLY A 169 -0.60 -0.57 -4.28
N GLY A 170 -0.37 -0.04 -3.09
CA GLY A 170 -1.03 -0.56 -1.91
C GLY A 170 -0.90 0.32 -0.70
N ILE A 171 -1.52 -0.15 0.37
CA ILE A 171 -1.64 0.58 1.63
C ILE A 171 -1.07 -0.28 2.75
N SER A 172 -0.19 0.26 3.60
CA SER A 172 0.31 -0.46 4.78
C SER A 172 0.95 -1.79 4.39
N ALA A 173 0.45 -2.92 4.89
CA ALA A 173 0.85 -4.27 4.45
C ALA A 173 0.78 -4.47 2.93
N GLY A 174 -0.21 -3.93 2.23
CA GLY A 174 -0.30 -3.98 0.77
C GLY A 174 0.78 -3.16 0.06
N ALA A 175 1.26 -2.07 0.68
CA ALA A 175 2.40 -1.32 0.19
C ALA A 175 3.72 -2.10 0.39
N GLN A 176 3.83 -2.88 1.47
CA GLN A 176 4.93 -3.84 1.65
C GLN A 176 4.95 -4.88 0.52
N LEU A 177 3.79 -5.47 0.22
CA LEU A 177 3.62 -6.46 -0.85
C LEU A 177 3.95 -5.83 -2.22
N THR A 178 3.56 -4.57 -2.44
CA THR A 178 3.91 -3.81 -3.65
C THR A 178 5.43 -3.68 -3.77
N ALA A 179 6.10 -3.13 -2.75
CA ALA A 179 7.54 -2.92 -2.80
C ALA A 179 8.31 -4.25 -2.97
N ALA A 180 7.87 -5.29 -2.25
CA ALA A 180 8.40 -6.64 -2.39
C ALA A 180 8.24 -7.18 -3.83
N LEU A 181 7.07 -7.02 -4.45
CA LEU A 181 6.84 -7.45 -5.84
C LEU A 181 7.79 -6.74 -6.82
N THR A 182 7.99 -5.43 -6.66
CA THR A 182 8.91 -4.68 -7.54
C THR A 182 10.36 -5.18 -7.42
N LEU A 183 10.81 -5.48 -6.20
CA LEU A 183 12.12 -6.08 -5.96
C LEU A 183 12.20 -7.52 -6.49
N THR A 184 11.15 -8.33 -6.32
CA THR A 184 11.06 -9.68 -6.89
C THR A 184 11.17 -9.65 -8.41
N GLN A 185 10.52 -8.70 -9.10
CA GLN A 185 10.59 -8.58 -10.56
C GLN A 185 12.02 -8.28 -11.06
N LEU A 186 12.82 -7.56 -10.29
CA LEU A 186 14.18 -7.19 -10.70
C LEU A 186 15.25 -8.17 -10.23
N TYR A 187 15.12 -8.68 -9.00
CA TYR A 187 16.19 -9.36 -8.27
C TYR A 187 15.76 -10.68 -7.63
N GLY A 188 14.50 -11.06 -7.73
CA GLY A 188 14.00 -12.32 -7.19
C GLY A 188 14.27 -13.51 -8.11
N ASP A 189 13.98 -14.71 -7.60
CA ASP A 189 14.14 -15.98 -8.34
C ASP A 189 12.87 -16.42 -9.07
N ASN A 190 11.80 -15.62 -9.02
CA ASN A 190 10.53 -15.96 -9.69
C ASN A 190 10.57 -15.56 -11.18
N GLU A 191 10.97 -16.50 -12.03
CA GLU A 191 11.09 -16.29 -13.48
C GLU A 191 9.76 -15.90 -14.16
N ARG A 192 8.61 -16.31 -13.63
CA ARG A 192 7.30 -15.91 -14.20
C ARG A 192 7.04 -14.41 -14.01
N VAL A 193 7.36 -13.89 -12.83
CA VAL A 193 7.25 -12.45 -12.53
C VAL A 193 8.25 -11.64 -13.35
N LYS A 194 9.47 -12.14 -13.52
CA LYS A 194 10.52 -11.51 -14.35
C LYS A 194 10.18 -11.47 -15.83
N ALA A 195 9.45 -12.48 -16.33
CA ALA A 195 9.02 -12.57 -17.72
C ALA A 195 7.85 -11.61 -18.05
N CYS A 196 7.13 -11.11 -17.05
CA CYS A 196 6.06 -10.15 -17.24
C CYS A 196 6.61 -8.78 -17.67
N PRO A 197 5.83 -7.96 -18.41
CA PRO A 197 6.15 -6.56 -18.65
C PRO A 197 6.57 -5.80 -17.38
N LYS A 198 7.49 -4.84 -17.52
CA LYS A 198 7.99 -4.06 -16.38
C LYS A 198 6.86 -3.27 -15.72
N ILE A 199 6.83 -3.31 -14.39
CA ILE A 199 5.97 -2.43 -13.60
C ILE A 199 6.33 -0.98 -13.90
N ARG A 200 5.34 -0.16 -14.28
CA ARG A 200 5.53 1.23 -14.73
C ARG A 200 5.66 2.22 -13.60
N GLY A 201 5.20 1.84 -12.41
CA GLY A 201 5.27 2.65 -11.19
C GLY A 201 4.80 1.87 -9.98
N GLN A 202 5.16 2.36 -8.80
CA GLN A 202 4.60 1.90 -7.55
C GLN A 202 4.03 3.04 -6.70
N VAL A 203 2.86 2.84 -6.10
CA VAL A 203 2.23 3.80 -5.18
C VAL A 203 2.17 3.19 -3.78
N LEU A 204 2.95 3.75 -2.86
CA LEU A 204 3.18 3.21 -1.51
C LEU A 204 2.56 4.14 -0.46
N MET A 205 1.38 3.79 0.03
CA MET A 205 0.69 4.58 1.03
C MET A 205 0.89 3.99 2.43
N ILE A 206 1.33 4.81 3.37
CA ILE A 206 1.66 4.50 4.77
C ILE A 206 2.38 3.15 4.91
N PRO A 207 3.50 2.95 4.19
CA PRO A 207 4.01 1.60 3.96
C PRO A 207 4.69 1.02 5.22
N CYS A 208 4.48 -0.28 5.45
CA CYS A 208 5.25 -1.08 6.40
C CYS A 208 6.37 -1.75 5.59
N LEU A 209 7.61 -1.28 5.65
CA LEU A 209 8.69 -1.72 4.74
C LEU A 209 9.74 -2.57 5.44
N VAL A 210 9.77 -2.58 6.76
CA VAL A 210 10.73 -3.34 7.56
C VAL A 210 9.99 -3.97 8.74
N ILE A 211 10.20 -5.27 8.94
CA ILE A 211 9.73 -5.93 10.16
C ILE A 211 10.52 -5.34 11.33
N ALA A 212 9.84 -4.96 12.41
CA ALA A 212 10.41 -4.20 13.53
C ALA A 212 11.73 -4.80 14.09
N ASP A 213 11.83 -6.12 14.16
CA ASP A 213 13.04 -6.84 14.62
C ASP A 213 14.29 -6.56 13.76
N TYR A 214 14.09 -6.15 12.51
CA TYR A 214 15.14 -5.87 11.52
C TYR A 214 15.26 -4.39 11.16
N TYR A 215 14.64 -3.50 11.95
CA TYR A 215 14.66 -2.05 11.74
C TYR A 215 15.95 -1.37 12.24
N ALA A 216 16.83 -2.09 12.95
CA ALA A 216 18.06 -1.56 13.53
C ALA A 216 18.94 -0.73 12.55
N PRO A 217 19.19 -1.15 11.29
CA PRO A 217 19.99 -0.38 10.35
C PRO A 217 19.42 1.02 10.05
N ARG A 218 18.10 1.18 10.15
CA ARG A 218 17.42 2.47 9.95
C ARG A 218 17.50 3.34 11.20
N LYS A 219 17.44 2.72 12.39
CA LYS A 219 17.66 3.42 13.66
C LYS A 219 19.05 4.06 13.73
N GLU A 220 20.08 3.39 13.21
CA GLU A 220 21.47 3.91 13.18
C GLU A 220 21.64 5.16 12.31
N MET A 221 20.71 5.41 11.37
CA MET A 221 20.73 6.61 10.52
C MET A 221 20.15 7.84 11.24
N LEU A 222 19.38 7.64 12.31
CA LEU A 222 18.73 8.73 13.06
C LEU A 222 19.74 9.53 13.90
N ARG A 223 19.38 10.78 14.22
CA ARG A 223 20.15 11.67 15.09
C ARG A 223 20.35 11.07 16.48
N SER A 224 19.33 10.39 16.98
CA SER A 224 19.37 9.60 18.20
C SER A 224 18.21 8.59 18.21
N PRO A 225 18.25 7.53 19.04
CA PRO A 225 17.15 6.57 19.13
C PRO A 225 15.81 7.19 19.56
N GLU A 226 15.84 8.27 20.34
CA GLU A 226 14.65 8.93 20.91
C GLU A 226 13.80 9.64 19.86
N VAL A 227 14.37 10.02 18.71
CA VAL A 227 13.64 10.70 17.63
C VAL A 227 12.96 9.73 16.66
N SER A 228 13.14 8.42 16.85
CA SER A 228 12.51 7.41 15.99
C SER A 228 10.99 7.47 16.09
N SER A 229 10.30 7.33 14.96
CA SER A 229 8.83 7.20 14.93
C SER A 229 8.32 6.02 15.78
N TYR A 230 9.07 4.92 15.88
CA TYR A 230 8.74 3.81 16.78
C TYR A 230 8.75 4.19 18.27
N VAL A 231 9.42 5.28 18.64
CA VAL A 231 9.46 5.82 20.01
C VAL A 231 8.46 6.96 20.15
N THR A 232 8.53 7.97 19.28
CA THR A 232 7.69 9.18 19.37
C THR A 232 6.21 8.91 19.07
N CYS A 233 5.92 7.86 18.30
CA CYS A 233 4.57 7.45 17.93
C CYS A 233 4.20 6.08 18.53
N ALA A 234 4.88 5.62 19.59
CA ALA A 234 4.68 4.28 20.16
C ALA A 234 3.20 3.95 20.46
N GLU A 235 2.47 4.94 20.98
CA GLU A 235 1.05 4.86 21.32
C GLU A 235 0.14 5.57 20.30
N ALA A 236 0.60 5.72 19.05
CA ALA A 236 -0.16 6.40 18.01
C ALA A 236 -1.56 5.77 17.85
N PRO A 237 -2.59 6.60 17.59
CA PRO A 237 -3.93 6.08 17.42
C PRO A 237 -4.03 5.22 16.17
N ILE A 238 -4.99 4.29 16.16
CA ILE A 238 -5.23 3.29 15.12
C ILE A 238 -4.14 2.21 15.03
N LEU A 239 -2.87 2.59 14.93
CA LEU A 239 -1.73 1.67 14.80
C LEU A 239 -0.62 2.01 15.82
N PRO A 240 -0.81 1.68 17.10
CA PRO A 240 0.29 1.71 18.06
C PRO A 240 1.30 0.60 17.73
N VAL A 241 2.53 0.72 18.24
CA VAL A 241 3.59 -0.29 18.04
C VAL A 241 3.17 -1.67 18.53
N SER A 242 2.36 -1.74 19.59
CA SER A 242 1.77 -3.00 20.07
C SER A 242 0.90 -3.71 19.01
N ARG A 243 0.20 -2.94 18.16
CA ARG A 243 -0.60 -3.49 17.05
C ARG A 243 0.27 -3.96 15.89
N ILE A 244 1.37 -3.26 15.60
CA ILE A 244 2.38 -3.71 14.63
C ILE A 244 2.95 -5.05 15.09
N ASN A 245 3.37 -5.16 16.36
CA ASN A 245 3.90 -6.38 16.93
C ASN A 245 2.91 -7.55 16.85
N LEU A 246 1.62 -7.30 17.09
CA LEU A 246 0.58 -8.30 16.87
C LEU A 246 0.59 -8.80 15.42
N PHE A 247 0.49 -7.91 14.42
CA PHE A 247 0.48 -8.33 13.01
C PHE A 247 1.74 -9.10 12.62
N MET A 248 2.92 -8.64 13.05
CA MET A 248 4.18 -9.31 12.77
C MET A 248 4.27 -10.70 13.41
N SER A 249 3.70 -10.88 14.61
CA SER A 249 3.68 -12.19 15.29
C SER A 249 2.89 -13.25 14.51
N LEU A 250 1.85 -12.84 13.77
CA LEU A 250 0.99 -13.74 12.99
C LEU A 250 1.63 -14.20 11.68
N LEU A 251 2.72 -13.56 11.25
CA LEU A 251 3.44 -13.92 10.04
C LEU A 251 4.44 -15.08 10.25
N GLU A 252 4.69 -15.47 11.50
CA GLU A 252 5.58 -16.58 11.86
C GLU A 252 6.99 -16.48 11.26
N ILE A 253 7.50 -15.26 11.12
CA ILE A 253 8.77 -14.94 10.43
C ILE A 253 9.99 -15.62 11.06
N SER A 254 9.92 -15.90 12.36
CA SER A 254 10.98 -16.62 13.09
C SER A 254 11.25 -18.03 12.54
N LYS A 255 10.34 -18.61 11.75
CA LYS A 255 10.52 -19.89 11.06
C LYS A 255 11.50 -19.80 9.87
N PHE A 256 11.87 -18.60 9.44
CA PHE A 256 12.68 -18.38 8.24
C PHE A 256 14.09 -17.89 8.59
N PRO A 257 15.15 -18.67 8.30
CA PRO A 257 16.51 -18.21 8.51
C PRO A 257 16.82 -17.02 7.59
N ASN A 258 17.66 -16.09 8.07
CA ASN A 258 18.07 -14.88 7.33
C ASN A 258 16.92 -13.92 6.96
N ALA A 259 15.81 -13.95 7.69
CA ALA A 259 14.65 -13.07 7.46
C ALA A 259 15.03 -11.58 7.34
N GLY A 260 16.02 -11.10 8.11
CA GLY A 260 16.45 -9.70 8.08
C GLY A 260 16.95 -9.17 6.73
N ARG A 261 17.50 -10.05 5.87
CA ARG A 261 17.96 -9.67 4.51
C ARG A 261 16.97 -10.02 3.41
N ASN A 262 15.94 -10.79 3.73
CA ASN A 262 14.92 -11.19 2.77
C ASN A 262 14.14 -9.96 2.29
N LEU A 263 14.33 -9.56 1.03
CA LEU A 263 13.71 -8.37 0.45
C LEU A 263 12.19 -8.47 0.28
N ARG A 264 11.63 -9.68 0.31
CA ARG A 264 10.17 -9.84 0.36
C ARG A 264 9.65 -9.35 1.70
N MET A 265 10.34 -9.72 2.79
CA MET A 265 9.99 -9.32 4.14
C MET A 265 10.37 -7.87 4.46
N ASN A 266 11.57 -7.44 4.05
CA ASN A 266 12.16 -6.17 4.43
C ASN A 266 12.59 -5.37 3.19
N PRO A 267 11.67 -5.00 2.28
CA PRO A 267 12.00 -4.21 1.10
C PRO A 267 12.68 -2.88 1.47
N GLY A 268 12.32 -2.30 2.62
CA GLY A 268 12.95 -1.10 3.16
C GLY A 268 14.43 -1.28 3.55
N ASN A 269 14.95 -2.51 3.59
CA ASN A 269 16.37 -2.83 3.83
C ASN A 269 17.16 -3.09 2.52
N ALA A 270 16.59 -2.78 1.36
CA ALA A 270 17.33 -2.82 0.09
C ALA A 270 18.62 -1.98 0.15
N THR A 271 19.63 -2.44 -0.58
CA THR A 271 20.89 -1.71 -0.77
C THR A 271 20.75 -0.63 -1.85
N ALA A 272 21.74 0.25 -1.96
CA ALA A 272 21.83 1.22 -3.05
C ALA A 272 21.77 0.56 -4.43
N GLU A 273 22.42 -0.60 -4.61
CA GLU A 273 22.42 -1.32 -5.88
C GLU A 273 21.06 -1.96 -6.21
N GLU A 274 20.38 -2.51 -5.21
CA GLU A 274 19.03 -3.08 -5.36
C GLU A 274 17.94 -2.02 -5.47
N ALA A 275 18.23 -0.78 -5.07
CA ALA A 275 17.33 0.34 -5.28
C ALA A 275 17.35 0.84 -6.73
N LYS A 276 18.45 0.64 -7.46
CA LYS A 276 18.56 1.07 -8.86
C LYS A 276 17.51 0.37 -9.71
N ASN A 277 17.01 1.07 -10.72
CA ASN A 277 16.02 0.53 -11.66
C ASN A 277 14.67 0.14 -11.07
N LEU A 278 14.43 0.32 -9.77
CA LEU A 278 13.07 0.26 -9.23
C LEU A 278 12.19 1.29 -9.96
N PRO A 279 10.88 0.99 -10.13
CA PRO A 279 10.01 1.84 -10.89
C PRO A 279 9.76 3.18 -10.19
N PRO A 280 9.33 4.22 -10.91
CA PRO A 280 8.89 5.49 -10.33
C PRO A 280 7.99 5.25 -9.12
N THR A 281 8.31 5.89 -7.99
CA THR A 281 7.63 5.61 -6.72
C THR A 281 6.97 6.85 -6.14
N THR A 282 5.67 6.76 -5.90
CA THR A 282 4.93 7.75 -5.10
C THR A 282 4.75 7.24 -3.69
N PHE A 283 5.06 8.08 -2.70
CA PHE A 283 4.82 7.81 -1.29
C PHE A 283 3.75 8.74 -0.75
N GLY A 284 2.84 8.17 0.05
CA GLY A 284 2.00 8.91 0.98
C GLY A 284 2.31 8.48 2.40
N ILE A 285 2.81 9.36 3.26
CA ILE A 285 3.36 9.00 4.58
C ILE A 285 2.62 9.78 5.67
N ALA A 286 2.08 9.10 6.67
CA ALA A 286 1.44 9.76 7.80
C ALA A 286 2.49 10.24 8.81
N GLY A 287 2.32 11.44 9.36
CA GLY A 287 3.29 12.06 10.27
C GLY A 287 3.26 11.50 11.70
N ASN A 288 2.06 11.21 12.22
CA ASN A 288 1.85 10.61 13.54
C ASN A 288 1.70 9.08 13.45
N ASP A 289 2.70 8.42 12.86
CA ASP A 289 2.68 7.01 12.50
C ASP A 289 4.03 6.35 12.85
N PRO A 290 4.06 5.22 13.60
CA PRO A 290 5.30 4.48 13.84
C PRO A 290 6.07 4.10 12.58
N LEU A 291 5.38 3.93 11.44
CA LEU A 291 5.97 3.52 10.17
C LEU A 291 6.49 4.70 9.33
N ARG A 292 6.35 5.94 9.81
CA ARG A 292 6.75 7.16 9.09
C ARG A 292 8.20 7.09 8.61
N ASP A 293 9.12 6.78 9.52
CA ASP A 293 10.55 6.82 9.23
C ASP A 293 10.93 5.75 8.18
N GLU A 294 10.25 4.61 8.14
CA GLU A 294 10.49 3.58 7.11
C GLU A 294 10.19 4.10 5.71
N GLY A 295 9.04 4.75 5.53
CA GLY A 295 8.66 5.37 4.26
C GLY A 295 9.66 6.45 3.83
N LEU A 296 10.07 7.31 4.76
CA LEU A 296 11.02 8.40 4.47
C LEU A 296 12.41 7.88 4.13
N PHE A 297 12.92 6.87 4.86
CA PHE A 297 14.22 6.27 4.55
C PHE A 297 14.20 5.53 3.21
N PHE A 298 13.11 4.83 2.87
CA PHE A 298 13.02 4.15 1.58
C PHE A 298 12.90 5.16 0.44
N GLY A 299 12.04 6.19 0.56
CA GLY A 299 11.94 7.25 -0.44
C GLY A 299 13.28 7.98 -0.66
N LYS A 300 14.04 8.21 0.42
CA LYS A 300 15.40 8.73 0.32
C LYS A 300 16.33 7.80 -0.44
N LEU A 301 16.35 6.51 -0.08
CA LEU A 301 17.17 5.50 -0.77
C LEU A 301 16.89 5.49 -2.27
N LEU A 302 15.61 5.51 -2.67
CA LEU A 302 15.22 5.52 -4.07
C LEU A 302 15.68 6.80 -4.79
N SER A 303 15.37 7.97 -4.23
CA SER A 303 15.72 9.26 -4.82
C SER A 303 17.24 9.43 -5.00
N GLU A 304 18.04 9.09 -3.98
CA GLU A 304 19.51 9.21 -4.04
C GLU A 304 20.16 8.21 -5.00
N ASN A 305 19.44 7.17 -5.42
CA ASN A 305 19.91 6.16 -6.38
C ASN A 305 19.26 6.31 -7.77
N GLY A 306 18.74 7.50 -8.08
CA GLY A 306 18.30 7.86 -9.43
C GLY A 306 16.92 7.33 -9.81
N VAL A 307 16.12 6.89 -8.83
CA VAL A 307 14.72 6.50 -9.07
C VAL A 307 13.85 7.76 -8.96
N PRO A 308 12.99 8.06 -9.96
CA PRO A 308 11.97 9.09 -9.84
C PRO A 308 11.12 8.81 -8.61
N THR A 309 11.11 9.75 -7.66
CA THR A 309 10.44 9.58 -6.38
C THR A 309 9.61 10.80 -6.03
N ASP A 310 8.35 10.60 -5.66
CA ASP A 310 7.41 11.65 -5.22
C ASP A 310 6.99 11.39 -3.77
N ILE A 311 7.47 12.19 -2.82
CA ILE A 311 7.31 11.94 -1.38
C ILE A 311 6.33 12.94 -0.79
N ASN A 312 5.16 12.47 -0.39
CA ASN A 312 4.12 13.28 0.23
C ASN A 312 3.93 12.84 1.69
N VAL A 313 4.16 13.76 2.62
CA VAL A 313 3.92 13.56 4.05
C VAL A 313 2.62 14.28 4.42
N PHE A 314 1.78 13.62 5.20
CA PHE A 314 0.58 14.17 5.83
C PHE A 314 0.88 14.43 7.31
N PRO A 315 1.27 15.66 7.71
CA PRO A 315 1.70 15.94 9.06
C PRO A 315 0.58 15.69 10.07
N GLY A 316 0.93 15.09 11.20
CA GLY A 316 0.05 14.96 12.37
C GLY A 316 -1.19 14.07 12.29
N VAL A 317 -1.51 13.51 11.12
CA VAL A 317 -2.54 12.46 11.02
C VAL A 317 -1.93 11.08 11.27
N PRO A 318 -2.69 10.12 11.83
CA PRO A 318 -2.19 8.79 12.14
C PRO A 318 -2.30 7.80 10.99
N HIS A 319 -1.74 6.62 11.18
CA HIS A 319 -1.84 5.51 10.23
C HIS A 319 -3.29 5.22 9.83
N GLY A 320 -3.58 5.21 8.53
CA GLY A 320 -4.89 4.84 8.00
C GLY A 320 -6.00 5.86 8.29
N PHE A 321 -5.65 7.12 8.58
CA PHE A 321 -6.57 8.23 8.84
C PHE A 321 -7.63 8.42 7.76
N ARG A 322 -7.32 8.09 6.50
CA ARG A 322 -8.23 8.24 5.34
C ARG A 322 -9.60 7.59 5.55
N ARG A 323 -9.71 6.56 6.41
CA ARG A 323 -10.99 5.92 6.75
C ARG A 323 -12.02 6.88 7.35
N HIS A 324 -11.58 8.02 7.87
CA HIS A 324 -12.45 9.04 8.46
C HIS A 324 -12.98 10.05 7.45
N GLY A 325 -12.59 9.94 6.17
CA GLY A 325 -13.14 10.73 5.07
C GLY A 325 -12.98 12.23 5.28
N ASP A 326 -14.01 12.98 4.88
CA ASP A 326 -14.00 14.45 4.83
C ASP A 326 -13.97 15.12 6.22
N LYS A 327 -13.96 14.32 7.30
CA LYS A 327 -13.71 14.83 8.65
C LYS A 327 -12.26 15.29 8.85
N LEU A 328 -11.34 14.85 8.00
CA LEU A 328 -9.93 15.23 8.04
C LEU A 328 -9.55 15.90 6.71
N ALA A 329 -8.94 17.09 6.79
CA ALA A 329 -8.58 17.86 5.60
C ALA A 329 -7.60 17.09 4.69
N ALA A 330 -6.68 16.34 5.31
CA ALA A 330 -5.69 15.51 4.63
C ALA A 330 -6.30 14.40 3.75
N SER A 331 -7.57 14.01 3.95
CA SER A 331 -8.21 12.93 3.19
C SER A 331 -8.34 13.23 1.71
N LYS A 332 -8.52 14.50 1.33
CA LYS A 332 -8.58 14.89 -0.08
C LYS A 332 -7.21 14.75 -0.74
N LYS A 333 -6.16 15.27 -0.09
CA LYS A 333 -4.77 15.14 -0.55
C LYS A 333 -4.35 13.68 -0.65
N TRP A 334 -4.82 12.80 0.24
CA TRP A 334 -4.60 11.36 0.11
C TRP A 334 -5.10 10.80 -1.22
N ASP A 335 -6.34 11.14 -1.60
CA ASP A 335 -6.93 10.67 -2.85
C ASP A 335 -6.19 11.27 -4.07
N GLU A 336 -5.76 12.53 -3.98
CA GLU A 336 -4.93 13.20 -5.00
C GLU A 336 -3.56 12.53 -5.16
N VAL A 337 -2.86 12.20 -4.06
CA VAL A 337 -1.56 11.52 -4.09
C VAL A 337 -1.69 10.13 -4.70
N MET A 338 -2.70 9.35 -4.27
CA MET A 338 -2.92 8.00 -4.76
C MET A 338 -3.29 8.00 -6.26
N SER A 339 -4.24 8.83 -6.66
CA SER A 339 -4.69 8.92 -8.06
C SER A 339 -3.64 9.56 -8.96
N GLY A 340 -2.98 10.62 -8.48
CA GLY A 340 -1.94 11.36 -9.20
C GLY A 340 -0.67 10.53 -9.41
N GLY A 341 -0.26 9.74 -8.41
CA GLY A 341 0.89 8.83 -8.51
C GLY A 341 0.79 7.85 -9.67
N ILE A 342 -0.42 7.41 -10.02
CA ILE A 342 -0.67 6.54 -11.18
C ILE A 342 -0.37 7.27 -12.50
N THR A 343 -0.86 8.51 -12.69
CA THR A 343 -0.55 9.30 -13.92
C THR A 343 0.93 9.60 -13.97
N TRP A 344 1.48 10.04 -12.84
CA TRP A 344 2.85 10.47 -12.75
C TRP A 344 3.79 9.33 -13.12
N ALA A 345 3.58 8.11 -12.61
CA ALA A 345 4.35 6.93 -13.02
C ALA A 345 4.26 6.65 -14.53
N LEU A 346 3.05 6.70 -15.11
CA LEU A 346 2.83 6.43 -16.53
C LEU A 346 3.47 7.49 -17.45
N SER A 347 3.72 8.71 -16.93
CA SER A 347 4.30 9.83 -17.68
C SER A 347 5.81 9.72 -17.96
N ASN A 348 6.49 8.68 -17.47
CA ASN A 348 7.96 8.55 -17.49
C ASN A 348 8.65 9.71 -16.77
N PRO A 349 8.43 9.87 -15.46
CA PRO A 349 8.99 10.98 -14.71
C PRO A 349 10.52 10.85 -14.64
N ALA A 350 11.21 11.98 -14.58
CA ALA A 350 12.64 12.03 -14.40
C ALA A 350 13.01 11.94 -12.90
N ALA A 351 14.22 11.44 -12.62
CA ALA A 351 14.76 11.46 -11.27
C ALA A 351 14.97 12.91 -10.79
N GLY A 352 14.63 13.16 -9.54
CA GLY A 352 14.79 14.44 -8.87
C GLY A 352 15.53 14.29 -7.54
N PRO A 353 15.89 15.42 -6.90
CA PRO A 353 16.49 15.39 -5.58
C PRO A 353 15.54 14.81 -4.54
N PHE A 354 16.08 14.42 -3.38
CA PHE A 354 15.28 14.03 -2.24
C PHE A 354 14.56 15.25 -1.69
N GLU A 355 13.25 15.32 -1.93
CA GLU A 355 12.37 16.41 -1.49
C GLU A 355 11.14 15.82 -0.80
N ILE A 356 10.83 16.35 0.38
CA ILE A 356 9.65 15.98 1.15
C ILE A 356 8.59 17.07 0.96
N LYS A 357 7.44 16.69 0.42
CA LYS A 357 6.26 17.56 0.32
C LYS A 357 5.40 17.33 1.56
N ALA A 358 5.45 18.26 2.51
CA ALA A 358 4.62 18.23 3.71
C ALA A 358 3.57 19.34 3.62
N GLU A 359 2.35 18.97 3.25
CA GLU A 359 1.22 19.90 3.07
C GLU A 359 -0.02 19.43 3.85
#